data_AF-A0A382K2V8-F1
#
_entry.id   AF-A0A382K2V8-F1
#
_cell.length_a   1.000
_cell.length_b   1.000
_cell.length_c   1.000
_cell.angle_alpha   90.00
_cell.angle_beta   90.00
_cell.angle_gamma   90.00
#
_symmetry.space_group_name_H-M   'P 1'
#
loop_
_entity.id
_entity.type
_entity.pdbx_description
1 polymer ?
#
loop_
_entity_poly.entity_id
_entity_poly.type
_entity_poly.pdbx_seq_one_letter_code
_entity_poly.pdbx_strand_id
1 'polypeptide(L)'
;MDPDTPHPTDGEPREPQPTPAVPEETPERPSGFPFTLRGVASFAQSGWGRLFAWQLIVTISLGGSVLLVLAQHWAPVVDQAIREHMPTETGLKDGRLIWPNDEPKVFARNSYLCLAVDSEGTGNHGQMADFQIELRRDSWICRSILGYSKFQYSKQDLPLTRKQFVPWWGSRRPFLLLGSAVVIGFLFWLGWLGLGFIGIWPAKIITYYADRESGFGKLWRMSSAALLPTGVLMTMGFLCYSMRLLPMVGLLILFPLHLILGGVYLFFSTFLLPKVVMNLANPFDGNPPTNAEDEKLDGTDPANPFVADNEENG
;
A
#
# COMPACT_ATOMS: atom_id res chain seq x y z
N MET A 1 -76.72 -20.23 45.81
CA MET A 1 -76.06 -20.74 47.03
C MET A 1 -75.70 -22.18 46.75
N ASP A 2 -74.43 -22.40 46.43
CA ASP A 2 -73.80 -23.72 46.42
C ASP A 2 -72.37 -23.50 46.96
N PRO A 3 -71.98 -24.12 48.09
CA PRO A 3 -70.80 -23.74 48.84
C PRO A 3 -69.69 -24.78 48.64
N ASP A 4 -68.99 -24.77 47.51
CA ASP A 4 -67.77 -25.59 47.34
C ASP A 4 -66.92 -25.06 46.18
N THR A 5 -66.18 -23.98 46.43
CA THR A 5 -65.06 -23.57 45.55
C THR A 5 -63.79 -23.56 46.39
N PRO A 6 -62.78 -24.39 46.10
CA PRO A 6 -61.51 -24.34 46.81
C PRO A 6 -60.81 -23.02 46.47
N HIS A 7 -60.36 -22.30 47.51
CA HIS A 7 -59.43 -21.19 47.34
C HIS A 7 -58.11 -21.69 46.72
N PRO A 8 -57.58 -21.03 45.67
CA PRO A 8 -56.25 -21.34 45.17
C PRO A 8 -55.21 -20.88 46.19
N THR A 9 -54.33 -21.80 46.55
CA THR A 9 -53.25 -21.64 47.53
C THR A 9 -52.25 -20.59 47.06
N ASP A 10 -51.88 -19.71 47.98
CA ASP A 10 -50.87 -18.67 47.78
C ASP A 10 -49.51 -19.24 47.37
N GLY A 11 -48.95 -18.66 46.30
CA GLY A 11 -47.53 -18.35 46.13
C GLY A 11 -46.51 -19.48 46.31
N GLU A 12 -46.26 -20.25 45.25
CA GLU A 12 -44.89 -20.67 44.97
C GLU A 12 -44.16 -19.51 44.25
N PRO A 13 -42.95 -19.11 44.69
CA PRO A 13 -42.11 -18.21 43.92
C PRO A 13 -41.79 -18.89 42.59
N ARG A 14 -42.33 -18.36 41.48
CA ARG A 14 -41.84 -18.75 40.15
C ARG A 14 -40.37 -18.40 40.11
N GLU A 15 -39.50 -19.41 39.98
CA GLU A 15 -38.10 -19.19 39.62
C GLU A 15 -38.07 -18.23 38.42
N PRO A 16 -37.27 -17.16 38.47
CA PRO A 16 -37.13 -16.26 37.34
C PRO A 16 -36.65 -17.09 36.16
N GLN A 17 -37.48 -17.20 35.11
CA GLN A 17 -37.03 -17.78 33.85
C GLN A 17 -35.75 -17.04 33.44
N PRO A 18 -34.68 -17.75 33.06
CA PRO A 18 -33.49 -17.10 32.57
C PRO A 18 -33.88 -16.28 31.35
N THR A 19 -33.78 -14.95 31.47
CA THR A 19 -33.86 -14.02 30.35
C THR A 19 -33.03 -14.61 29.21
N PRO A 20 -33.58 -14.78 27.99
CA PRO A 20 -32.79 -15.25 26.87
C PRO A 20 -31.58 -14.34 26.77
N ALA A 21 -30.39 -14.91 26.96
CA ALA A 21 -29.15 -14.17 26.79
C ALA A 21 -29.20 -13.58 25.38
N VAL A 22 -29.35 -12.25 25.31
CA VAL A 22 -29.17 -11.51 24.08
C VAL A 22 -27.78 -11.94 23.58
N PRO A 23 -27.67 -12.55 22.39
CA PRO A 23 -26.37 -12.94 21.88
C PRO A 23 -25.52 -11.68 21.90
N GLU A 24 -24.41 -11.74 22.65
CA GLU A 24 -23.39 -10.71 22.63
C GLU A 24 -22.91 -10.65 21.17
N GLU A 25 -23.47 -9.71 20.40
CA GLU A 25 -23.11 -9.49 18.99
C GLU A 25 -21.63 -9.13 19.00
N THR A 26 -20.79 -10.15 18.80
CA THR A 26 -19.36 -9.97 18.60
C THR A 26 -19.25 -9.03 17.41
N PRO A 27 -18.71 -7.81 17.56
CA PRO A 27 -18.82 -6.78 16.54
C PRO A 27 -18.32 -7.34 15.21
N GLU A 28 -19.23 -7.46 14.25
CA GLU A 28 -18.96 -8.03 12.94
C GLU A 28 -17.76 -7.28 12.37
N ARG A 29 -16.62 -7.98 12.18
CA ARG A 29 -15.40 -7.34 11.69
C ARG A 29 -15.72 -6.73 10.33
N PRO A 30 -15.62 -5.40 10.15
CA PRO A 30 -16.05 -4.76 8.92
C PRO A 30 -15.23 -5.32 7.73
N SER A 31 -15.89 -6.08 6.86
CA SER A 31 -15.29 -6.94 5.82
C SER A 31 -15.68 -6.48 4.41
N GLY A 32 -15.36 -5.23 4.04
CA GLY A 32 -15.64 -4.73 2.69
C GLY A 32 -14.64 -5.19 1.62
N PHE A 33 -15.07 -5.32 0.37
CA PHE A 33 -14.19 -5.61 -0.76
C PHE A 33 -13.26 -4.42 -1.06
N PRO A 34 -11.92 -4.59 -1.14
CA PRO A 34 -10.93 -3.50 -1.10
C PRO A 34 -10.97 -2.54 -2.29
N PHE A 35 -11.72 -2.86 -3.35
CA PHE A 35 -11.83 -2.02 -4.54
C PHE A 35 -13.09 -1.15 -4.56
N THR A 36 -13.82 -1.10 -3.44
CA THR A 36 -14.97 -0.20 -3.25
C THR A 36 -14.62 0.91 -2.26
N LEU A 37 -15.26 2.08 -2.37
CA LEU A 37 -15.05 3.18 -1.43
C LEU A 37 -15.35 2.76 0.03
N ARG A 38 -16.44 2.02 0.25
CA ARG A 38 -16.78 1.46 1.57
C ARG A 38 -15.75 0.43 2.04
N GLY A 39 -15.23 -0.40 1.13
CA GLY A 39 -14.18 -1.35 1.43
C GLY A 39 -12.87 -0.69 1.83
N VAL A 40 -12.45 0.37 1.13
CA VAL A 40 -11.29 1.19 1.51
C VAL A 40 -11.50 1.80 2.90
N ALA A 41 -12.65 2.40 3.17
CA ALA A 41 -12.99 2.96 4.48
C ALA A 41 -12.94 1.89 5.60
N SER A 42 -13.36 0.65 5.31
CA SER A 42 -13.32 -0.45 6.29
C SER A 42 -11.89 -0.78 6.77
N PHE A 43 -10.84 -0.43 6.01
CA PHE A 43 -9.46 -0.63 6.46
C PHE A 43 -9.06 0.26 7.64
N ALA A 44 -9.77 1.35 7.89
CA ALA A 44 -9.60 2.16 9.09
C ALA A 44 -9.92 1.37 10.37
N GLN A 45 -10.90 0.46 10.29
CA GLN A 45 -11.38 -0.35 11.41
C GLN A 45 -10.75 -1.76 11.42
N SER A 46 -10.28 -2.27 10.27
CA SER A 46 -9.64 -3.59 10.17
C SER A 46 -8.17 -3.58 10.59
N GLY A 47 -7.64 -4.70 11.10
CA GLY A 47 -6.22 -4.84 11.46
C GLY A 47 -5.23 -4.76 10.28
N TRP A 48 -3.96 -4.48 10.58
CA TRP A 48 -2.86 -4.37 9.59
C TRP A 48 -2.67 -5.63 8.74
N GLY A 49 -2.93 -6.82 9.29
CA GLY A 49 -2.76 -8.08 8.55
C GLY A 49 -3.59 -8.15 7.27
N ARG A 50 -4.83 -7.63 7.28
CA ARG A 50 -5.68 -7.60 6.08
C ARG A 50 -5.11 -6.65 5.02
N LEU A 51 -4.61 -5.48 5.42
CA LEU A 51 -3.97 -4.53 4.50
C LEU A 51 -2.75 -5.15 3.83
N PHE A 52 -1.85 -5.72 4.64
CA PHE A 52 -0.62 -6.33 4.12
C PHE A 52 -0.92 -7.53 3.23
N ALA A 53 -1.91 -8.36 3.55
CA ALA A 53 -2.31 -9.47 2.69
C ALA A 53 -2.70 -8.98 1.28
N TRP A 54 -3.57 -7.97 1.19
CA TRP A 54 -4.00 -7.41 -0.10
C TRP A 54 -2.87 -6.70 -0.84
N GLN A 55 -2.05 -5.91 -0.13
CA GLN A 55 -0.89 -5.25 -0.73
C GLN A 55 0.13 -6.26 -1.24
N LEU A 56 0.34 -7.38 -0.53
CA LEU A 56 1.26 -8.44 -0.94
C LEU A 56 0.78 -9.12 -2.22
N ILE A 57 -0.52 -9.40 -2.35
CA ILE A 57 -1.10 -9.96 -3.59
C ILE A 57 -0.82 -9.03 -4.77
N VAL A 58 -1.08 -7.74 -4.63
CA VAL A 58 -0.86 -6.75 -5.70
C VAL A 58 0.64 -6.62 -6.01
N THR A 59 1.49 -6.59 -5.00
CA THR A 59 2.94 -6.44 -5.12
C THR A 59 3.60 -7.65 -5.76
N ILE A 60 3.20 -8.87 -5.38
CA ILE A 60 3.67 -10.11 -6.02
C ILE A 60 3.24 -10.12 -7.48
N SER A 61 2.00 -9.71 -7.78
CA SER A 61 1.51 -9.63 -9.16
C SER A 61 2.29 -8.61 -10.00
N LEU A 62 2.66 -7.46 -9.40
CA LEU A 62 3.54 -6.48 -10.04
C LEU A 62 4.94 -7.05 -10.27
N GLY A 63 5.54 -7.66 -9.25
CA GLY A 63 6.85 -8.30 -9.32
C GLY A 63 6.89 -9.39 -10.40
N GLY A 64 5.84 -10.21 -10.50
CA GLY A 64 5.67 -11.18 -11.57
C GLY A 64 5.59 -10.54 -12.96
N SER A 65 4.87 -9.43 -13.10
CA SER A 65 4.77 -8.67 -14.35
C SER A 65 6.13 -8.08 -14.77
N VAL A 66 6.88 -7.53 -13.82
CA VAL A 66 8.26 -7.06 -14.03
C VAL A 66 9.19 -8.20 -14.40
N LEU A 67 9.08 -9.34 -13.71
CA LEU A 67 9.86 -10.54 -14.01
C LEU A 67 9.61 -11.02 -15.45
N LEU A 68 8.37 -10.97 -15.93
CA LEU A 68 8.06 -11.27 -17.33
C LEU A 68 8.79 -10.33 -18.30
N VAL A 69 8.80 -9.02 -18.05
CA VAL A 69 9.55 -8.06 -18.87
C VAL A 69 11.04 -8.41 -18.89
N LEU A 70 11.61 -8.64 -17.71
CA LEU A 70 13.02 -8.94 -17.55
C LEU A 70 13.39 -10.26 -18.24
N ALA A 71 12.59 -11.30 -18.07
CA ALA A 71 12.86 -12.63 -18.60
C ALA A 71 12.61 -12.73 -20.12
N GLN A 72 11.56 -12.09 -20.63
CA GLN A 72 11.13 -12.20 -22.03
C GLN A 72 11.78 -11.17 -22.95
N HIS A 73 12.04 -9.95 -22.46
CA HIS A 73 12.54 -8.86 -23.33
C HIS A 73 13.97 -8.45 -22.99
N TRP A 74 14.40 -8.47 -21.73
CA TRP A 74 15.76 -8.02 -21.39
C TRP A 74 16.79 -9.14 -21.48
N ALA A 75 16.50 -10.29 -20.88
CA ALA A 75 17.44 -11.40 -20.83
C ALA A 75 17.86 -11.92 -22.21
N PRO A 76 16.97 -12.01 -23.23
CA PRO A 76 17.39 -12.41 -24.58
C PRO A 76 18.32 -11.39 -25.25
N VAL A 77 18.13 -10.09 -25.01
CA VAL A 77 19.03 -9.04 -25.52
C VAL A 77 20.41 -9.18 -24.90
N VAL A 78 20.47 -9.46 -23.59
CA VAL A 78 21.73 -9.74 -22.90
C VAL A 78 22.37 -11.02 -23.42
N ASP A 79 21.61 -12.11 -23.59
CA ASP A 79 22.11 -13.37 -24.15
C ASP A 79 22.72 -13.16 -25.55
N GLN A 80 22.04 -12.38 -26.41
CA GLN A 80 22.52 -12.05 -27.75
C GLN A 80 23.80 -11.21 -27.69
N ALA A 81 23.84 -10.17 -26.86
CA ALA A 81 25.02 -9.32 -26.71
C ALA A 81 26.24 -10.13 -26.25
N ILE A 82 26.06 -11.04 -25.29
CA ILE A 82 27.15 -11.87 -24.76
C ILE A 82 27.62 -12.91 -25.78
N ARG A 83 26.70 -13.62 -26.45
CA ARG A 83 27.04 -14.76 -27.32
C ARG A 83 27.58 -14.36 -28.68
N GLU A 84 27.06 -13.28 -29.26
CA GLU A 84 27.37 -12.92 -30.64
C GLU A 84 28.44 -11.84 -30.69
N HIS A 85 28.34 -10.83 -29.84
CA HIS A 85 29.04 -9.56 -30.05
C HIS A 85 30.14 -9.27 -29.04
N MET A 86 30.20 -10.00 -27.91
CA MET A 86 31.28 -9.82 -26.93
C MET A 86 32.61 -10.33 -27.52
N PRO A 87 33.64 -9.47 -27.64
CA PRO A 87 34.95 -9.86 -28.13
C PRO A 87 35.65 -10.83 -27.17
N THR A 88 36.66 -11.53 -27.68
CA THR A 88 37.46 -12.50 -26.91
C THR A 88 38.27 -11.85 -25.80
N GLU A 89 38.75 -10.62 -26.02
CA GLU A 89 39.49 -9.82 -25.05
C GLU A 89 38.80 -8.45 -24.88
N THR A 90 37.93 -8.34 -23.88
CA THR A 90 37.40 -7.05 -23.40
C THR A 90 37.50 -6.98 -21.89
N GLY A 91 37.59 -5.78 -21.35
CA GLY A 91 37.70 -5.60 -19.92
C GLY A 91 37.71 -4.14 -19.53
N LEU A 92 37.43 -3.92 -18.25
CA LEU A 92 37.64 -2.65 -17.61
C LEU A 92 39.04 -2.65 -17.01
N LYS A 93 39.87 -1.67 -17.37
CA LYS A 93 41.16 -1.42 -16.71
C LYS A 93 41.28 0.04 -16.32
N ASP A 94 41.62 0.31 -15.06
CA ASP A 94 41.77 1.68 -14.52
C ASP A 94 40.57 2.61 -14.82
N GLY A 95 39.35 2.07 -14.81
CA GLY A 95 38.13 2.82 -15.13
C GLY A 95 37.96 3.15 -16.62
N ARG A 96 38.67 2.45 -17.50
CA ARG A 96 38.51 2.55 -18.95
C ARG A 96 38.06 1.23 -19.55
N LEU A 97 37.08 1.29 -20.45
CA LEU A 97 36.66 0.15 -21.24
C LEU A 97 37.69 -0.10 -22.35
N ILE A 98 38.35 -1.25 -22.29
CA ILE A 98 39.21 -1.74 -23.36
C ILE A 98 38.32 -2.49 -24.34
N TRP A 99 38.14 -1.87 -25.50
CA TRP A 99 37.34 -2.40 -26.59
C TRP A 99 38.19 -2.52 -27.86
N PRO A 100 38.21 -3.68 -28.54
CA PRO A 100 39.18 -3.95 -29.60
C PRO A 100 38.96 -3.15 -30.90
N ASN A 101 37.73 -2.71 -31.18
CA ASN A 101 37.41 -1.89 -32.36
C ASN A 101 36.68 -0.61 -31.94
N ASP A 102 37.30 0.56 -32.09
CA ASP A 102 36.73 1.86 -31.68
C ASP A 102 35.49 2.30 -32.49
N GLU A 103 34.96 1.46 -33.38
CA GLU A 103 33.76 1.75 -34.15
C GLU A 103 32.48 1.64 -33.32
N PRO A 104 31.56 2.64 -33.40
CA PRO A 104 30.28 2.57 -32.74
C PRO A 104 29.45 1.39 -33.25
N LYS A 105 29.04 0.49 -32.35
CA LYS A 105 28.27 -0.72 -32.71
C LYS A 105 27.14 -0.99 -31.73
N VAL A 106 25.97 -1.30 -32.26
CA VAL A 106 24.83 -1.82 -31.50
C VAL A 106 25.00 -3.34 -31.33
N PHE A 107 25.03 -3.83 -30.09
CA PHE A 107 25.25 -5.24 -29.74
C PHE A 107 24.01 -6.09 -29.92
N ALA A 108 22.92 -5.60 -29.38
CA ALA A 108 21.66 -6.30 -29.31
C ALA A 108 20.58 -5.27 -29.03
N ARG A 109 19.44 -5.46 -29.67
CA ARG A 109 18.35 -4.50 -29.64
C ARG A 109 17.01 -5.21 -29.70
N ASN A 110 16.08 -4.71 -28.92
CA ASN A 110 14.66 -4.77 -29.22
C ASN A 110 14.02 -3.41 -28.88
N SER A 111 12.69 -3.34 -28.84
CA SER A 111 11.97 -2.12 -28.47
C SER A 111 12.15 -1.73 -26.99
N TYR A 112 12.46 -2.69 -26.11
CA TYR A 112 12.54 -2.50 -24.66
C TYR A 112 13.95 -2.12 -24.19
N LEU A 113 14.98 -2.77 -24.74
CA LEU A 113 16.38 -2.64 -24.36
C LEU A 113 17.28 -2.58 -25.60
N CYS A 114 18.18 -1.60 -25.63
CA CYS A 114 19.24 -1.47 -26.61
C CYS A 114 20.60 -1.40 -25.90
N LEU A 115 21.55 -2.23 -26.30
CA LEU A 115 22.93 -2.20 -25.83
C LEU A 115 23.82 -1.73 -26.97
N ALA A 116 24.58 -0.65 -26.76
CA ALA A 116 25.50 -0.09 -27.75
C ALA A 116 26.86 0.24 -27.11
N VAL A 117 27.91 0.29 -27.94
CA VAL A 117 29.26 0.74 -27.58
C VAL A 117 29.54 1.87 -28.53
N ASP A 118 29.95 2.99 -27.97
CA ASP A 118 30.43 4.15 -28.69
C ASP A 118 31.63 4.70 -27.92
N SER A 119 32.81 4.20 -28.28
CA SER A 119 34.06 4.52 -27.57
C SER A 119 34.36 6.03 -27.58
N GLU A 120 34.01 6.74 -28.65
CA GLU A 120 34.30 8.17 -28.83
C GLU A 120 33.11 9.08 -28.55
N GLY A 121 31.89 8.54 -28.44
CA GLY A 121 30.66 9.32 -28.25
C GLY A 121 30.25 10.09 -29.51
N THR A 122 30.75 9.69 -30.68
CA THR A 122 30.54 10.35 -31.99
C THR A 122 29.28 9.84 -32.68
N GLY A 123 28.75 8.69 -32.24
CA GLY A 123 27.58 8.07 -32.79
C GLY A 123 26.30 8.76 -32.35
N ASN A 124 25.66 9.48 -33.27
CA ASN A 124 24.33 10.06 -33.07
C ASN A 124 23.23 8.98 -33.20
N HIS A 125 23.30 7.96 -32.35
CA HIS A 125 22.27 6.96 -32.21
C HIS A 125 21.14 7.63 -31.44
N GLY A 126 20.11 8.12 -32.15
CA GLY A 126 18.86 8.55 -31.52
C GLY A 126 18.29 7.45 -30.60
N GLN A 127 17.25 7.76 -29.83
CA GLN A 127 16.66 6.77 -28.91
C GLN A 127 16.11 5.56 -29.69
N MET A 128 16.76 4.40 -29.55
CA MET A 128 16.44 3.19 -30.33
C MET A 128 15.55 2.18 -29.59
N ALA A 129 15.38 2.35 -28.28
CA ALA A 129 14.59 1.52 -27.38
C ALA A 129 14.13 2.33 -26.15
N ASP A 130 13.20 1.78 -25.36
CA ASP A 130 12.70 2.39 -24.12
C ASP A 130 13.82 2.60 -23.09
N PHE A 131 14.75 1.64 -23.02
CA PHE A 131 16.00 1.74 -22.27
C PHE A 131 17.18 1.48 -23.19
N GLN A 132 18.16 2.39 -23.19
CA GLN A 132 19.37 2.25 -23.97
C GLN A 132 20.58 2.44 -23.07
N ILE A 133 21.46 1.44 -23.06
CA ILE A 133 22.73 1.49 -22.35
C ILE A 133 23.83 1.62 -23.40
N GLU A 134 24.56 2.71 -23.32
CA GLU A 134 25.67 3.04 -24.20
C GLU A 134 26.97 2.99 -23.40
N LEU A 135 27.86 2.08 -23.76
CA LEU A 135 29.17 1.90 -23.15
C LEU A 135 30.19 2.76 -23.91
N ARG A 136 30.87 3.67 -23.21
CA ARG A 136 31.94 4.51 -23.77
C ARG A 136 33.29 4.09 -23.25
N ARG A 137 34.35 4.79 -23.64
CA ARG A 137 35.71 4.51 -23.18
C ARG A 137 35.91 4.81 -21.69
N ASP A 138 35.37 5.91 -21.17
CA ASP A 138 35.58 6.40 -19.78
C ASP A 138 34.34 6.28 -18.88
N SER A 139 33.20 5.97 -19.48
CA SER A 139 31.89 6.10 -18.85
C SER A 139 30.88 5.22 -19.53
N TRP A 140 29.75 5.01 -18.87
CA TRP A 140 28.58 4.43 -19.50
C TRP A 140 27.38 5.34 -19.27
N ILE A 141 26.45 5.28 -20.21
CA ILE A 141 25.30 6.15 -20.27
C ILE A 141 24.05 5.30 -20.29
N CYS A 142 23.10 5.67 -19.44
CA CYS A 142 21.74 5.18 -19.52
C CYS A 142 20.87 6.27 -20.13
N ARG A 143 20.23 5.97 -21.27
CA ARG A 143 19.21 6.80 -21.89
C ARG A 143 17.86 6.12 -21.71
N SER A 144 16.87 6.88 -21.29
CA SER A 144 15.47 6.47 -21.28
C SER A 144 14.61 7.68 -21.65
N ILE A 145 13.29 7.47 -21.77
CA ILE A 145 12.33 8.56 -21.99
C ILE A 145 12.40 9.61 -20.86
N LEU A 146 12.81 9.19 -19.66
CA LEU A 146 12.97 10.07 -18.49
C LEU A 146 14.23 10.95 -18.54
N GLY A 147 15.11 10.74 -19.52
CA GLY A 147 16.31 11.56 -19.72
C GLY A 147 17.60 10.74 -19.83
N TYR A 148 18.70 11.44 -19.58
CA TYR A 148 20.06 10.97 -19.80
C TYR A 148 20.83 10.95 -18.47
N SER A 149 21.47 9.84 -18.14
CA SER A 149 22.34 9.71 -16.97
C SER A 149 23.69 9.12 -17.36
N LYS A 150 24.77 9.85 -17.03
CA LYS A 150 26.15 9.42 -17.27
C LYS A 150 26.75 8.93 -15.96
N PHE A 151 27.36 7.75 -16.00
CA PHE A 151 28.04 7.13 -14.87
C PHE A 151 29.49 6.84 -15.23
N GLN A 152 30.39 7.05 -14.27
CA GLN A 152 31.79 6.68 -14.44
C GLN A 152 31.99 5.20 -14.12
N TYR A 153 32.94 4.58 -14.79
CA TYR A 153 33.33 3.22 -14.45
C TYR A 153 34.07 3.17 -13.10
N SER A 154 33.96 2.02 -12.43
CA SER A 154 34.79 1.72 -11.27
C SER A 154 36.26 1.64 -11.69
N LYS A 155 37.18 2.08 -10.84
CA LYS A 155 38.63 1.95 -11.09
C LYS A 155 39.15 0.52 -10.91
N GLN A 156 38.29 -0.42 -10.52
CA GLN A 156 38.68 -1.82 -10.34
C GLN A 156 38.82 -2.51 -11.70
N ASP A 157 39.91 -3.25 -11.85
CA ASP A 157 40.16 -4.04 -13.05
C ASP A 157 39.20 -5.23 -13.09
N LEU A 158 38.38 -5.28 -14.13
CA LEU A 158 37.42 -6.35 -14.34
C LEU A 158 37.63 -6.95 -15.74
N PRO A 159 38.25 -8.14 -15.84
CA PRO A 159 38.36 -8.83 -17.12
C PRO A 159 36.97 -9.30 -17.58
N LEU A 160 36.38 -8.59 -18.54
CA LEU A 160 35.09 -8.90 -19.14
C LEU A 160 35.30 -9.82 -20.36
N THR A 161 35.92 -10.97 -20.15
CA THR A 161 36.12 -11.92 -21.25
C THR A 161 34.87 -12.77 -21.46
N ARG A 162 34.56 -13.10 -22.72
CA ARG A 162 33.44 -14.00 -23.05
C ARG A 162 33.49 -15.31 -22.28
N LYS A 163 34.69 -15.88 -22.09
CA LYS A 163 34.92 -17.14 -21.36
C LYS A 163 34.47 -17.09 -19.90
N GLN A 164 34.60 -15.94 -19.24
CA GLN A 164 34.18 -15.75 -17.85
C GLN A 164 32.72 -15.30 -17.76
N PHE A 165 32.30 -14.42 -18.67
CA PHE A 165 30.99 -13.78 -18.59
C PHE A 165 29.83 -14.72 -18.99
N VAL A 166 30.03 -15.61 -19.97
CA VAL A 166 29.00 -16.59 -20.38
C VAL A 166 28.60 -17.53 -19.22
N PRO A 167 29.54 -18.24 -18.55
CA PRO A 167 29.18 -19.09 -17.41
C PRO A 167 28.65 -18.30 -16.21
N TRP A 168 29.21 -17.10 -15.97
CA TRP A 168 28.76 -16.24 -14.88
C TRP A 168 27.30 -15.80 -15.06
N TRP A 169 26.95 -15.32 -16.25
CA TRP A 169 25.58 -14.94 -16.58
C TRP A 169 24.65 -16.13 -16.57
N GLY A 170 25.03 -17.24 -17.22
CA GLY A 170 24.20 -18.45 -17.28
C GLY A 170 23.83 -19.01 -15.90
N SER A 171 24.77 -19.00 -14.95
CA SER A 171 24.52 -19.49 -13.59
C SER A 171 23.71 -18.53 -12.72
N ARG A 172 23.84 -17.21 -12.91
CA ARG A 172 23.23 -16.19 -12.04
C ARG A 172 21.96 -15.57 -12.59
N ARG A 173 21.72 -15.65 -13.90
CA ARG A 173 20.56 -15.08 -14.59
C ARG A 173 19.24 -15.31 -13.83
N PRO A 174 18.81 -16.54 -13.48
CA PRO A 174 17.52 -16.73 -12.82
C PRO A 174 17.43 -15.99 -11.48
N PHE A 175 18.51 -15.99 -10.70
CA PHE A 175 18.57 -15.30 -9.41
C PHE A 175 18.63 -13.78 -9.54
N LEU A 176 19.33 -13.26 -10.54
CA LEU A 176 19.39 -11.82 -10.82
C LEU A 176 18.02 -11.30 -11.27
N LEU A 177 17.36 -11.99 -12.20
CA LEU A 177 16.04 -11.57 -12.69
C LEU A 177 14.99 -11.63 -11.58
N LEU A 178 14.95 -12.72 -10.82
CA LEU A 178 14.03 -12.87 -9.68
C LEU A 178 14.34 -11.84 -8.58
N GLY A 179 15.62 -11.68 -8.22
CA GLY A 179 16.06 -10.72 -7.21
C GLY A 179 15.70 -9.29 -7.60
N SER A 180 15.94 -8.88 -8.85
CA SER A 180 15.53 -7.57 -9.36
C SER A 180 14.01 -7.37 -9.29
N ALA A 181 13.22 -8.37 -9.69
CA ALA A 181 11.76 -8.30 -9.60
C ALA A 181 11.26 -8.16 -8.15
N VAL A 182 11.85 -8.92 -7.22
CA VAL A 182 11.53 -8.83 -5.79
C VAL A 182 11.91 -7.47 -5.22
N VAL A 183 13.10 -6.95 -5.54
CA VAL A 183 13.54 -5.62 -5.09
C VAL A 183 12.62 -4.53 -5.63
N ILE A 184 12.26 -4.57 -6.91
CA ILE A 184 11.34 -3.58 -7.52
C ILE A 184 9.97 -3.66 -6.85
N GLY A 185 9.42 -4.87 -6.67
CA GLY A 185 8.15 -5.06 -5.95
C GLY A 185 8.21 -4.53 -4.51
N PHE A 186 9.29 -4.82 -3.80
CA PHE A 186 9.50 -4.34 -2.43
C PHE A 186 9.59 -2.81 -2.36
N LEU A 187 10.35 -2.18 -3.25
CA LEU A 187 10.44 -0.71 -3.36
C LEU A 187 9.09 -0.09 -3.68
N PHE A 188 8.31 -0.71 -4.58
CA PHE A 188 6.94 -0.28 -4.87
C PHE A 188 6.05 -0.37 -3.63
N TRP A 189 6.13 -1.46 -2.87
CA TRP A 189 5.38 -1.62 -1.62
C TRP A 189 5.78 -0.61 -0.54
N LEU A 190 7.06 -0.30 -0.40
CA LEU A 190 7.53 0.76 0.50
C LEU A 190 7.07 2.15 0.05
N GLY A 191 7.19 2.45 -1.25
CA GLY A 191 6.70 3.70 -1.83
C GLY A 191 5.20 3.87 -1.62
N TRP A 192 4.43 2.79 -1.78
CA TRP A 192 3.00 2.72 -1.48
C TRP A 192 2.72 3.08 -0.01
N LEU A 193 3.42 2.47 0.96
CA LEU A 193 3.24 2.81 2.38
C LEU A 193 3.62 4.27 2.69
N GLY A 194 4.66 4.79 2.04
CA GLY A 194 5.07 6.18 2.12
C GLY A 194 4.01 7.14 1.57
N LEU A 195 3.42 6.83 0.42
CA LEU A 195 2.27 7.56 -0.15
C LEU A 195 1.07 7.53 0.79
N GLY A 196 0.77 6.35 1.36
CA GLY A 196 -0.27 6.20 2.38
C GLY A 196 -0.02 7.08 3.60
N PHE A 197 1.25 7.22 4.03
CA PHE A 197 1.65 8.09 5.14
C PHE A 197 1.43 9.57 4.80
N ILE A 198 1.82 10.00 3.59
CA ILE A 198 1.56 11.37 3.10
C ILE A 198 0.05 11.65 3.07
N GLY A 199 -0.77 10.69 2.62
CA GLY A 199 -2.22 10.82 2.55
C GLY A 199 -2.93 10.94 3.90
N ILE A 200 -2.25 10.73 5.04
CA ILE A 200 -2.82 10.99 6.38
C ILE A 200 -3.20 12.47 6.52
N TRP A 201 -2.39 13.39 6.01
CA TRP A 201 -2.62 14.83 6.15
C TRP A 201 -3.90 15.33 5.48
N PRO A 202 -4.13 15.09 4.18
CA PRO A 202 -5.40 15.46 3.56
C PRO A 202 -6.58 14.71 4.19
N ALA A 203 -6.41 13.44 4.57
CA ALA A 203 -7.46 12.69 5.26
C ALA A 203 -7.83 13.32 6.61
N LYS A 204 -6.84 13.75 7.40
CA LYS A 204 -7.05 14.42 8.68
C LYS A 204 -7.87 15.69 8.52
N ILE A 205 -7.54 16.53 7.54
CA ILE A 205 -8.28 17.77 7.24
C ILE A 205 -9.75 17.43 6.96
N ILE A 206 -10.02 16.44 6.11
CA ILE A 206 -11.38 16.04 5.77
C ILE A 206 -12.12 15.50 6.99
N THR A 207 -11.50 14.62 7.77
CA THR A 207 -12.13 14.06 8.98
C THR A 207 -12.43 15.11 10.05
N TYR A 208 -11.60 16.14 10.16
CA TYR A 208 -11.82 17.26 11.07
C TYR A 208 -13.05 18.07 10.68
N TYR A 209 -13.21 18.42 9.39
CA TYR A 209 -14.38 19.18 8.93
C TYR A 209 -15.67 18.36 8.80
N ALA A 210 -15.56 17.03 8.69
CA ALA A 210 -16.71 16.14 8.50
C ALA A 210 -17.13 15.40 9.80
N ASP A 211 -16.59 15.79 10.96
CA ASP A 211 -16.81 15.18 12.27
C ASP A 211 -16.64 13.65 12.27
N ARG A 212 -15.57 13.17 11.63
CA ARG A 212 -15.25 11.74 11.50
C ARG A 212 -14.08 11.35 12.40
N GLU A 213 -14.00 10.06 12.72
CA GLU A 213 -12.87 9.52 13.48
C GLU A 213 -11.51 9.84 12.83
N SER A 214 -10.57 10.39 13.61
CA SER A 214 -9.30 10.94 13.11
C SER A 214 -8.04 10.21 13.63
N GLY A 215 -8.21 8.96 14.08
CA GLY A 215 -7.12 8.16 14.65
C GLY A 215 -5.96 7.92 13.66
N PHE A 216 -4.73 8.24 14.05
CA PHE A 216 -3.56 8.21 13.16
C PHE A 216 -3.35 6.87 12.44
N GLY A 217 -3.32 5.76 13.18
CA GLY A 217 -3.17 4.42 12.60
C GLY A 217 -4.37 3.97 11.76
N LYS A 218 -5.58 4.47 12.06
CA LYS A 218 -6.78 4.22 11.24
C LYS A 218 -6.66 4.92 9.89
N LEU A 219 -6.26 6.19 9.89
CA LEU A 219 -6.06 6.98 8.69
C LEU A 219 -4.91 6.48 7.82
N TRP A 220 -3.79 6.05 8.42
CA TRP A 220 -2.68 5.50 7.63
C TRP A 220 -3.06 4.19 6.91
N ARG A 221 -3.76 3.28 7.61
CA ARG A 221 -4.26 2.03 7.00
C ARG A 221 -5.24 2.30 5.87
N MET A 222 -6.22 3.18 6.10
CA MET A 222 -7.20 3.57 5.07
C MET A 222 -6.52 4.27 3.89
N SER A 223 -5.59 5.19 4.16
CA SER A 223 -4.87 5.93 3.13
C SER A 223 -4.00 5.01 2.26
N SER A 224 -3.33 4.06 2.89
CA SER A 224 -2.62 3.00 2.17
C SER A 224 -3.59 2.10 1.40
N ALA A 225 -4.76 1.78 1.95
CA ALA A 225 -5.78 0.97 1.26
C ALA A 225 -6.41 1.68 0.05
N ALA A 226 -6.49 3.02 0.05
CA ALA A 226 -7.02 3.80 -1.07
C ALA A 226 -6.23 3.62 -2.36
N LEU A 227 -4.98 3.17 -2.26
CA LEU A 227 -4.10 2.86 -3.38
C LEU A 227 -4.26 1.40 -3.88
N LEU A 228 -5.07 0.55 -3.24
CA LEU A 228 -5.29 -0.84 -3.70
C LEU A 228 -5.90 -0.93 -5.10
N PRO A 229 -7.01 -0.22 -5.41
CA PRO A 229 -7.60 -0.24 -6.75
C PRO A 229 -6.61 0.25 -7.81
N THR A 230 -5.87 1.30 -7.49
CA THR A 230 -4.91 1.91 -8.41
C THR A 230 -3.61 1.10 -8.52
N GLY A 231 -3.24 0.36 -7.48
CA GLY A 231 -2.14 -0.60 -7.51
C GLY A 231 -2.44 -1.74 -8.45
N VAL A 232 -3.68 -2.26 -8.46
CA VAL A 232 -4.11 -3.26 -9.45
C VAL A 232 -4.05 -2.70 -10.87
N LEU A 233 -4.51 -1.46 -11.09
CA LEU A 233 -4.38 -0.78 -12.38
C LEU A 233 -2.92 -0.67 -12.82
N MET A 234 -2.03 -0.29 -11.92
CA MET A 234 -0.58 -0.21 -12.19
C MET A 234 -0.01 -1.58 -12.55
N THR A 235 -0.31 -2.61 -11.77
CA THR A 235 0.09 -3.99 -12.05
C THR A 235 -0.39 -4.47 -13.41
N MET A 236 -1.66 -4.20 -13.75
CA MET A 236 -2.21 -4.53 -15.06
C MET A 236 -1.48 -3.77 -16.17
N GLY A 237 -1.12 -2.51 -15.95
CA GLY A 237 -0.29 -1.73 -16.87
C GLY A 237 1.05 -2.38 -17.18
N PHE A 238 1.77 -2.84 -16.13
CA PHE A 238 3.03 -3.57 -16.29
C PHE A 238 2.84 -4.91 -17.00
N LEU A 239 1.74 -5.62 -16.74
CA LEU A 239 1.41 -6.85 -17.44
C LEU A 239 1.11 -6.60 -18.93
N CYS A 240 0.31 -5.59 -19.25
CA CYS A 240 0.05 -5.20 -20.63
C CYS A 240 1.33 -4.76 -21.35
N TYR A 241 2.22 -4.05 -20.65
CA TYR A 241 3.54 -3.68 -21.17
C TYR A 241 4.40 -4.92 -21.44
N SER A 242 4.40 -5.94 -20.56
CA SER A 242 5.13 -7.19 -20.81
C SER A 242 4.57 -7.97 -22.00
N MET A 243 3.25 -7.89 -22.23
CA MET A 243 2.57 -8.53 -23.36
C MET A 243 2.59 -7.71 -24.67
N ARG A 244 3.31 -6.56 -24.71
CA ARG A 244 3.33 -5.63 -25.87
C ARG A 244 1.98 -4.98 -26.20
N LEU A 245 1.03 -5.00 -25.27
CA LEU A 245 -0.30 -4.37 -25.43
C LEU A 245 -0.28 -2.88 -25.06
N LEU A 246 0.71 -2.45 -24.27
CA LEU A 246 0.87 -1.07 -23.83
C LEU A 246 2.31 -0.60 -24.11
N PRO A 247 2.53 0.55 -24.76
CA PRO A 247 3.87 1.11 -24.92
C PRO A 247 4.38 1.74 -23.62
N MET A 248 5.68 2.00 -23.51
CA MET A 248 6.30 2.63 -22.34
C MET A 248 5.70 4.00 -21.98
N VAL A 249 5.32 4.81 -22.98
CA VAL A 249 4.61 6.07 -22.77
C VAL A 249 3.26 5.85 -22.08
N GLY A 250 2.55 4.78 -22.43
CA GLY A 250 1.31 4.39 -21.78
C GLY A 250 1.54 4.04 -20.31
N LEU A 251 2.60 3.29 -20.01
CA LEU A 251 3.01 2.99 -18.63
C LEU A 251 3.32 4.27 -17.84
N LEU A 252 4.01 5.24 -18.47
CA LEU A 252 4.33 6.53 -17.85
C LEU A 252 3.07 7.32 -17.48
N ILE A 253 2.03 7.30 -18.33
CA ILE A 253 0.73 7.94 -18.07
C ILE A 253 -0.02 7.26 -16.90
N LEU A 254 0.20 5.97 -16.66
CA LEU A 254 -0.43 5.28 -15.54
C LEU A 254 0.07 5.74 -14.17
N PHE A 255 1.29 6.29 -14.06
CA PHE A 255 1.79 6.85 -12.79
C PHE A 255 0.97 8.03 -12.26
N PRO A 256 0.76 9.14 -12.99
CA PRO A 256 -0.11 10.21 -12.52
C PRO A 256 -1.55 9.72 -12.35
N LEU A 257 -2.05 8.84 -13.22
CA LEU A 257 -3.41 8.28 -13.07
C LEU A 257 -3.55 7.47 -11.77
N HIS A 258 -2.54 6.69 -11.40
CA HIS A 258 -2.49 5.94 -10.15
C HIS A 258 -2.60 6.86 -8.94
N LEU A 259 -1.90 8.01 -8.97
CA LEU A 259 -1.94 9.01 -7.91
C LEU A 259 -3.30 9.73 -7.84
N ILE A 260 -3.83 10.17 -8.98
CA ILE A 260 -5.12 10.87 -9.06
C ILE A 260 -6.23 9.96 -8.56
N LEU A 261 -6.32 8.74 -9.09
CA LEU A 261 -7.36 7.81 -8.70
C LEU A 261 -7.21 7.39 -7.23
N GLY A 262 -5.98 7.26 -6.73
CA GLY A 262 -5.70 7.01 -5.32
C GLY A 262 -6.21 8.13 -4.42
N GLY A 263 -5.98 9.38 -4.83
CA GLY A 263 -6.52 10.57 -4.17
C GLY A 263 -8.04 10.63 -4.18
N VAL A 264 -8.69 10.26 -5.29
CA VAL A 264 -10.15 10.15 -5.40
C VAL A 264 -10.69 9.11 -4.41
N TYR A 265 -10.12 7.91 -4.37
CA TYR A 265 -10.51 6.88 -3.41
C TYR A 265 -10.31 7.36 -1.97
N LEU A 266 -9.18 8.00 -1.67
CA LEU A 266 -8.89 8.56 -0.36
C LEU A 266 -9.96 9.57 0.05
N PHE A 267 -10.21 10.55 -0.80
CA PHE A 267 -11.17 11.63 -0.56
C PHE A 267 -12.55 11.06 -0.23
N PHE A 268 -13.13 10.25 -1.13
CA PHE A 268 -14.49 9.74 -0.91
C PHE A 268 -14.58 8.72 0.24
N SER A 269 -13.53 7.92 0.47
CA SER A 269 -13.53 6.93 1.56
C SER A 269 -13.49 7.57 2.94
N THR A 270 -12.88 8.76 3.08
CA THR A 270 -12.85 9.48 4.36
C THR A 270 -14.26 9.89 4.84
N PHE A 271 -15.17 10.25 3.93
CA PHE A 271 -16.57 10.58 4.28
C PHE A 271 -17.39 9.37 4.75
N LEU A 272 -16.89 8.15 4.51
CA LEU A 272 -17.53 6.90 4.90
C LEU A 272 -17.05 6.37 6.25
N LEU A 273 -16.11 7.07 6.91
CA LEU A 273 -15.69 6.75 8.27
C LEU A 273 -16.83 6.96 9.28
N PRO A 274 -16.82 6.28 10.45
CA PRO A 274 -17.77 6.56 11.52
C PRO A 274 -17.71 8.02 11.96
N LYS A 275 -18.87 8.59 12.27
CA LYS A 275 -18.95 9.92 12.90
C LYS A 275 -18.48 9.83 14.34
N VAL A 276 -17.85 10.89 14.84
CA VAL A 276 -17.55 11.01 16.26
C VAL A 276 -18.86 11.23 17.00
N VAL A 277 -19.25 10.27 17.85
CA VAL A 277 -20.35 10.48 18.80
C VAL A 277 -19.77 11.32 19.94
N MET A 278 -20.11 12.59 19.99
CA MET A 278 -19.85 13.38 21.19
C MET A 278 -20.77 12.86 22.28
N ASN A 279 -20.19 12.23 23.31
CA ASN A 279 -20.96 11.84 24.49
C ASN A 279 -21.35 13.14 25.21
N LEU A 280 -22.61 13.56 25.03
CA LEU A 280 -23.21 14.73 25.67
C LEU A 280 -23.51 14.50 27.17
N ALA A 281 -22.82 13.55 27.82
CA ALA A 281 -22.81 13.49 29.27
C ALA A 281 -22.31 14.85 29.78
N ASN A 282 -23.20 15.58 30.43
CA ASN A 282 -22.91 16.90 30.94
C ASN A 282 -21.70 16.78 31.87
N PRO A 283 -20.57 17.49 31.61
CA PRO A 283 -19.39 17.42 32.46
C PRO A 283 -19.64 17.97 33.88
N PHE A 284 -20.84 18.48 34.15
CA PHE A 284 -21.31 18.95 35.45
C PHE A 284 -22.39 18.05 36.09
N ASP A 285 -22.81 16.94 35.46
CA ASP A 285 -23.66 15.94 36.12
C ASP A 285 -22.78 15.08 37.05
N GLY A 286 -22.47 15.65 38.22
CA GLY A 286 -21.68 15.01 39.27
C GLY A 286 -22.47 14.00 40.12
N ASN A 287 -23.48 13.32 39.58
CA ASN A 287 -24.11 12.24 40.33
C ASN A 287 -23.22 11.00 40.23
N PRO A 288 -22.69 10.48 41.36
CA PRO A 288 -22.04 9.18 41.37
C PRO A 288 -23.04 8.13 40.87
N PRO A 289 -22.58 7.01 40.31
CA PRO A 289 -23.47 5.91 40.00
C PRO A 289 -24.17 5.51 41.30
N THR A 290 -25.46 5.80 41.39
CA THR A 290 -26.32 5.27 42.43
C THR A 290 -26.31 3.76 42.22
N ASN A 291 -25.52 3.07 43.04
CA ASN A 291 -25.68 1.65 43.23
C ASN A 291 -27.14 1.44 43.59
N ALA A 292 -27.87 0.78 42.70
CA ALA A 292 -29.16 0.22 43.03
C ALA A 292 -28.91 -0.86 44.07
N GLU A 293 -29.01 -0.52 45.35
CA GLU A 293 -29.31 -1.42 46.45
C GLU A 293 -29.58 -0.55 47.69
N ASP A 294 -30.72 -0.85 48.33
CA ASP A 294 -31.19 -0.39 49.64
C ASP A 294 -31.86 0.99 49.74
N GLU A 295 -33.04 1.06 49.14
CA GLU A 295 -34.14 1.89 49.62
C GLU A 295 -34.59 1.39 51.01
N LYS A 296 -34.03 1.94 52.11
CA LYS A 296 -34.72 1.99 53.41
C LYS A 296 -34.08 2.93 54.43
N LEU A 297 -34.98 3.57 55.20
CA LEU A 297 -34.85 4.28 56.48
C LEU A 297 -34.62 5.79 56.33
N ASP A 298 -35.66 6.61 56.52
CA ASP A 298 -36.29 7.00 57.80
C ASP A 298 -35.47 8.05 58.55
N GLY A 299 -36.17 9.08 59.03
CA GLY A 299 -35.64 10.09 59.95
C GLY A 299 -35.38 11.45 59.31
N THR A 300 -36.35 12.35 59.50
CA THR A 300 -36.16 13.79 59.78
C THR A 300 -34.70 14.23 59.92
N ASP A 301 -34.23 15.07 59.01
CA ASP A 301 -33.03 15.89 59.21
C ASP A 301 -33.41 17.16 60.01
N PRO A 302 -33.05 17.28 61.30
CA PRO A 302 -33.34 18.47 62.09
C PRO A 302 -32.37 19.63 61.83
N ALA A 303 -31.48 19.54 60.82
CA ALA A 303 -30.43 20.53 60.57
C ALA A 303 -30.64 21.34 59.29
N ASN A 304 -31.89 21.55 58.85
CA ASN A 304 -32.18 22.53 57.80
C ASN A 304 -32.56 23.90 58.42
N PRO A 305 -31.66 24.91 58.41
CA PRO A 305 -31.93 26.22 58.99
C PRO A 305 -32.73 27.14 58.05
N PHE A 306 -33.26 26.64 56.94
CA PHE A 306 -33.98 27.42 55.93
C PHE A 306 -35.47 27.11 55.83
N VAL A 307 -36.03 26.32 56.75
CA VAL A 307 -37.49 26.20 56.88
C VAL A 307 -37.99 27.30 57.82
N ALA A 308 -38.04 28.52 57.29
CA ALA A 308 -38.86 29.57 57.87
C ALA A 308 -40.26 29.41 57.26
N ASP A 309 -41.19 28.88 58.04
CA ASP A 309 -42.60 28.77 57.68
C ASP A 309 -43.20 30.18 57.54
N ASN A 310 -43.35 30.59 56.29
CA ASN A 310 -44.38 31.55 55.90
C ASN A 310 -45.70 30.77 55.77
N GLU A 311 -46.51 30.73 56.82
CA GLU A 311 -47.95 30.54 56.66
C GLU A 311 -48.72 31.51 57.57
N GLU A 312 -49.05 32.65 56.96
CA GLU A 312 -50.17 33.51 57.28
C GLU A 312 -51.43 32.90 56.64
N ASN A 313 -52.45 32.59 57.46
CA ASN A 313 -53.90 32.59 57.20
C ASN A 313 -54.64 31.36 57.76
N GLY A 314 -55.51 31.62 58.74
CA GLY A 314 -56.50 30.68 59.27
C GLY A 314 -56.92 31.01 60.69
#